data_AF-A0A8C1UY77-F1
#
_entry.id   AF-A0A8C1UY77-F1
#
_cell.length_a   1.000
_cell.length_b   1.000
_cell.length_c   1.000
_cell.angle_alpha   90.00
_cell.angle_beta   90.00
_cell.angle_gamma   90.00
#
_symmetry.space_group_name_H-M   'P 1'
#
loop_
_entity.id
_entity.type
_entity.pdbx_description
1 polymer ?
#
loop_
_entity_poly.entity_id
_entity_poly.type
_entity_poly.pdbx_seq_one_letter_code
_entity_poly.pdbx_strand_id
1 'polypeptide(L)'
;MVCFWQWNALTQKFNCCFICAFLVLINKVCLQVTVEGFIGGSVVLPCSSAERDLKLQDINVLWRDEGSETVYDIIKGKASVERQDPQYKNRAETFPEEYERGNFSLRLINLNYTDAGEFSCFITHSSDSKQDNVRLFINDSTAEKDPGTQSDWKKILLICVCTIFIILVPVIACFIIRRKRALASYIGGTVAN
;
A
#
# COMPACT_ATOMS: atom_id res chain seq x y z
N MET A 1 9.94 -21.86 51.81
CA MET A 1 10.69 -22.75 50.90
C MET A 1 9.67 -23.39 49.97
N VAL A 2 9.66 -22.94 48.70
CA VAL A 2 8.91 -23.47 47.51
C VAL A 2 7.36 -23.49 47.63
N CYS A 3 6.53 -22.98 46.72
CA CYS A 3 6.61 -22.91 45.27
C CYS A 3 6.03 -21.59 44.71
N PHE A 4 6.91 -20.83 44.07
CA PHE A 4 6.66 -19.63 43.27
C PHE A 4 6.66 -19.96 41.75
N TRP A 5 6.36 -21.22 41.36
CA TRP A 5 6.58 -21.71 39.99
C TRP A 5 5.34 -22.18 39.22
N GLN A 6 4.12 -22.04 39.75
CA GLN A 6 2.91 -22.49 39.02
C GLN A 6 2.15 -21.37 38.27
N TRP A 7 2.46 -20.09 38.48
CA TRP A 7 1.67 -18.98 37.92
C TRP A 7 2.20 -18.40 36.58
N ASN A 8 3.38 -18.83 36.11
CA ASN A 8 3.97 -18.32 34.86
C ASN A 8 3.69 -19.19 33.61
N ALA A 9 3.03 -20.34 33.75
CA ALA A 9 2.78 -21.24 32.61
C ALA A 9 1.44 -20.98 31.89
N LEU A 10 0.47 -20.35 32.55
CA LEU A 10 -0.88 -20.12 32.00
C LEU A 10 -1.02 -18.78 31.28
N THR A 11 -0.29 -17.76 31.72
CA THR A 11 -0.21 -16.45 31.04
C THR A 11 0.66 -16.50 29.77
N GLN A 12 1.62 -17.42 29.67
CA GLN A 12 2.45 -17.62 28.47
C GLN A 12 1.73 -18.43 27.36
N LYS A 13 0.82 -19.35 27.73
CA LYS A 13 0.04 -20.15 26.77
C LYS A 13 -1.09 -19.37 26.07
N PHE A 14 -1.73 -18.46 26.78
CA PHE A 14 -2.81 -17.63 26.20
C PHE A 14 -2.29 -16.54 25.25
N ASN A 15 -1.11 -15.97 25.53
CA ASN A 15 -0.51 -14.93 24.70
C ASN A 15 0.03 -15.50 23.38
N CYS A 16 0.70 -16.67 23.40
CA CYS A 16 1.18 -17.32 22.18
C CYS A 16 0.03 -17.73 21.25
N CYS A 17 -1.09 -18.24 21.77
CA CYS A 17 -2.20 -18.70 20.94
C CYS A 17 -2.92 -17.53 20.24
N PHE A 18 -3.08 -16.39 20.92
CA PHE A 18 -3.62 -15.16 20.30
C PHE A 18 -2.65 -14.53 19.31
N ILE A 19 -1.34 -14.50 19.60
CA ILE A 19 -0.31 -14.01 18.68
C ILE A 19 -0.27 -14.90 17.42
N CYS A 20 -0.33 -16.23 17.57
CA CYS A 20 -0.40 -17.15 16.44
C CYS A 20 -1.71 -17.03 15.65
N ALA A 21 -2.87 -16.88 16.32
CA ALA A 21 -4.14 -16.67 15.64
C ALA A 21 -4.18 -15.34 14.88
N PHE A 22 -3.62 -14.26 15.45
CA PHE A 22 -3.46 -12.99 14.73
C PHE A 22 -2.49 -13.12 13.56
N LEU A 23 -1.33 -13.79 13.72
CA LEU A 23 -0.36 -14.05 12.63
C LEU A 23 -0.95 -14.91 11.50
N VAL A 24 -1.83 -15.85 11.81
CA VAL A 24 -2.54 -16.68 10.83
C VAL A 24 -3.56 -15.85 10.03
N LEU A 25 -4.19 -14.85 10.66
CA LEU A 25 -5.16 -13.95 10.01
C LEU A 25 -4.51 -12.88 9.10
N ILE A 26 -3.21 -12.57 9.26
CA ILE A 26 -2.49 -11.62 8.39
C ILE A 26 -2.10 -12.26 7.04
N ASN A 27 -2.16 -13.58 6.90
CA ASN A 27 -1.77 -14.30 5.67
C ASN A 27 -2.79 -14.20 4.52
N LYS A 28 -3.83 -13.36 4.65
CA LYS A 28 -4.74 -13.04 3.55
C LYS A 28 -4.85 -11.54 3.27
N VAL A 29 -3.77 -10.79 3.45
CA VAL A 29 -3.62 -9.53 2.71
C VAL A 29 -3.42 -9.89 1.24
N CYS A 30 -4.52 -9.93 0.47
CA CYS A 30 -4.40 -9.88 -0.99
C CYS A 30 -3.80 -8.52 -1.31
N LEU A 31 -2.60 -8.52 -1.90
CA LEU A 31 -1.93 -7.30 -2.33
C LEU A 31 -2.71 -6.73 -3.52
N GLN A 32 -3.83 -6.06 -3.25
CA GLN A 32 -4.61 -5.39 -4.28
C GLN A 32 -3.77 -4.20 -4.78
N VAL A 33 -3.35 -4.26 -6.03
CA VAL A 33 -2.56 -3.19 -6.64
C VAL A 33 -3.50 -2.10 -7.11
N THR A 34 -3.17 -0.85 -6.82
CA THR A 34 -3.94 0.32 -7.25
C THR A 34 -3.19 1.05 -8.35
N VAL A 35 -3.89 1.40 -9.43
CA VAL A 35 -3.37 2.20 -10.55
C VAL A 35 -4.29 3.39 -10.77
N GLU A 36 -3.71 4.57 -11.03
CA GLU A 36 -4.45 5.77 -11.39
C GLU A 36 -4.23 6.07 -12.88
N GLY A 37 -5.32 6.35 -13.58
CA GLY A 37 -5.35 6.79 -14.96
C GLY A 37 -6.13 8.08 -15.11
N PHE A 38 -5.94 8.74 -16.24
CA PHE A 38 -6.64 9.98 -16.57
C PHE A 38 -7.48 9.80 -17.83
N ILE A 39 -8.61 10.48 -17.92
CA ILE A 39 -9.49 10.45 -19.10
C ILE A 39 -8.70 10.78 -20.37
N GLY A 40 -8.86 9.94 -21.40
CA GLY A 40 -8.15 10.02 -22.69
C GLY A 40 -6.70 9.53 -22.65
N GLY A 41 -6.15 9.25 -21.45
CA GLY A 41 -4.79 8.77 -21.25
C GLY A 41 -4.63 7.27 -21.44
N SER A 42 -3.54 6.74 -20.90
CA SER A 42 -3.22 5.30 -20.92
C SER A 42 -2.59 4.86 -19.61
N VAL A 43 -2.83 3.61 -19.22
CA VAL A 43 -2.24 2.98 -18.03
C VAL A 43 -1.69 1.61 -18.37
N VAL A 44 -0.79 1.11 -17.52
CA VAL A 44 -0.34 -0.29 -17.54
C VAL A 44 -0.82 -0.96 -16.27
N LEU A 45 -1.67 -1.98 -16.43
CA LEU A 45 -2.14 -2.85 -15.37
C LEU A 45 -1.12 -3.98 -15.19
N PRO A 46 -0.43 -4.06 -14.04
CA PRO A 46 0.65 -5.01 -13.84
C PRO A 46 0.11 -6.44 -13.69
N CYS A 47 0.76 -7.40 -14.34
CA CYS A 47 0.58 -8.83 -14.09
C CYS A 47 1.84 -9.59 -14.47
N SER A 48 2.37 -10.41 -13.55
CA SER A 48 3.63 -11.12 -13.77
C SER A 48 3.72 -12.46 -13.06
N SER A 49 4.37 -13.43 -13.69
CA SER A 49 4.77 -14.69 -13.06
C SER A 49 6.25 -14.66 -12.64
N ALA A 50 6.56 -15.17 -11.46
CA ALA A 50 7.93 -15.34 -10.96
C ALA A 50 8.53 -16.70 -11.33
N GLU A 51 7.79 -17.52 -12.08
CA GLU A 51 8.18 -18.87 -12.43
C GLU A 51 9.34 -18.85 -13.44
N ARG A 52 10.26 -19.78 -13.26
CA ARG A 52 11.44 -19.92 -14.11
C ARG A 52 11.14 -20.94 -15.22
N ASP A 53 11.81 -20.79 -16.37
CA ASP A 53 11.67 -21.69 -17.53
C ASP A 53 10.26 -21.75 -18.13
N LEU A 54 9.61 -20.58 -18.25
CA LEU A 54 8.30 -20.40 -18.85
C LEU A 54 8.28 -20.89 -20.31
N LYS A 55 7.59 -22.01 -20.57
CA LYS A 55 7.26 -22.42 -21.94
C LYS A 55 5.98 -21.73 -22.36
N LEU A 56 6.10 -20.72 -23.22
CA LEU A 56 4.96 -19.90 -23.66
C LEU A 56 3.77 -20.73 -24.18
N GLN A 57 4.03 -21.85 -24.86
CA GLN A 57 3.00 -22.76 -25.37
C GLN A 57 2.10 -23.38 -24.28
N ASP A 58 2.58 -23.42 -23.03
CA ASP A 58 1.91 -24.03 -21.88
C ASP A 58 1.28 -22.97 -20.96
N ILE A 59 1.32 -21.69 -21.37
CA ILE A 59 0.79 -20.56 -20.62
C ILE A 59 -0.49 -20.04 -21.26
N ASN A 60 -1.51 -19.83 -20.43
CA ASN A 60 -2.63 -18.98 -20.78
C ASN A 60 -2.79 -17.85 -19.76
N VAL A 61 -3.04 -16.64 -20.25
CA VAL A 61 -3.31 -15.47 -19.43
C VAL A 61 -4.65 -14.88 -19.85
N LEU A 62 -5.55 -14.74 -18.89
CA LEU A 62 -6.90 -14.22 -19.12
C LEU A 62 -7.09 -12.93 -18.34
N TRP A 63 -7.30 -11.81 -19.03
CA TRP A 63 -7.67 -10.55 -18.41
C TRP A 63 -9.18 -10.36 -18.42
N ARG A 64 -9.76 -10.14 -17.24
CA ARG A 64 -11.19 -9.92 -17.03
C ARG A 64 -11.42 -8.60 -16.31
N ASP A 65 -12.49 -7.90 -16.65
CA ASP A 65 -12.95 -6.75 -15.88
C ASP A 65 -13.82 -7.21 -14.69
N GLU A 66 -14.35 -6.24 -13.93
CA GLU A 66 -15.23 -6.49 -12.79
C GLU A 66 -16.52 -7.24 -13.18
N GLY A 67 -17.00 -7.04 -14.41
CA GLY A 67 -18.14 -7.73 -15.00
C GLY A 67 -17.84 -9.13 -15.51
N SER A 68 -16.59 -9.60 -15.41
CA SER A 68 -16.07 -10.82 -16.03
C SER A 68 -16.05 -10.81 -17.56
N GLU A 69 -16.12 -9.63 -18.19
CA GLU A 69 -15.98 -9.49 -19.63
C GLU A 69 -14.52 -9.67 -20.07
N THR A 70 -14.33 -10.13 -21.30
CA THR A 70 -12.99 -10.46 -21.82
C THR A 70 -12.26 -9.19 -22.26
N VAL A 71 -11.28 -8.76 -21.46
CA VAL A 71 -10.45 -7.59 -21.77
C VAL A 71 -9.36 -7.95 -22.78
N TYR A 72 -8.64 -9.05 -22.55
CA TYR A 72 -7.60 -9.57 -23.45
C TYR A 72 -7.23 -11.01 -23.06
N ASP A 73 -7.07 -11.90 -24.04
CA ASP A 73 -6.58 -13.26 -23.78
C ASP A 73 -5.24 -13.52 -24.49
N ILE A 74 -4.35 -14.19 -23.78
CA ILE A 74 -3.12 -14.77 -24.31
C ILE A 74 -3.25 -16.28 -24.15
N ILE A 75 -3.38 -17.01 -25.26
CA ILE A 75 -3.58 -18.46 -25.26
C ILE A 75 -2.35 -19.11 -25.89
N LYS A 76 -1.72 -20.05 -25.16
CA LYS A 76 -0.46 -20.70 -25.55
C LYS A 76 0.61 -19.68 -25.98
N GLY A 77 0.70 -18.59 -25.22
CA GLY A 77 1.67 -17.52 -25.44
C GLY A 77 1.41 -16.62 -26.64
N LYS A 78 0.21 -16.65 -27.21
CA LYS A 78 -0.19 -15.81 -28.35
C LYS A 78 -1.45 -15.04 -28.05
N ALA A 79 -1.55 -13.82 -28.56
CA ALA A 79 -2.78 -13.04 -28.48
C ALA A 79 -3.96 -13.79 -29.10
N SER A 80 -5.07 -13.86 -28.37
CA SER A 80 -6.37 -14.39 -28.83
C SER A 80 -7.42 -13.35 -28.48
N VAL A 81 -7.84 -12.58 -29.48
CA VAL A 81 -8.76 -11.45 -29.31
C VAL A 81 -10.12 -11.71 -29.94
N GLU A 82 -10.41 -12.95 -30.37
CA GLU A 82 -11.68 -13.28 -31.03
C GLU A 82 -12.90 -13.09 -30.13
N ARG A 83 -12.74 -13.26 -28.82
CA ARG A 83 -13.80 -13.11 -27.81
C ARG A 83 -13.68 -11.83 -26.99
N GLN A 84 -12.79 -10.92 -27.40
CA GLN A 84 -12.59 -9.66 -26.70
C GLN A 84 -13.88 -8.82 -26.73
N ASP A 85 -14.24 -8.26 -25.57
CA ASP A 85 -15.40 -7.39 -25.48
C ASP A 85 -15.20 -6.14 -26.37
N PRO A 86 -16.23 -5.69 -27.12
CA PRO A 86 -16.14 -4.53 -27.98
C PRO A 86 -15.60 -3.26 -27.32
N GLN A 87 -15.82 -3.05 -26.01
CA GLN A 87 -15.38 -1.86 -25.28
C GLN A 87 -13.85 -1.77 -25.14
N TYR A 88 -13.14 -2.90 -25.21
CA TYR A 88 -11.68 -2.99 -25.08
C TYR A 88 -10.97 -3.16 -26.42
N LYS A 89 -11.73 -3.36 -27.50
CA LYS A 89 -11.19 -3.57 -28.83
C LYS A 89 -10.38 -2.36 -29.30
N ASN A 90 -9.18 -2.61 -29.82
CA ASN A 90 -8.19 -1.59 -30.24
C ASN A 90 -7.72 -0.66 -29.12
N ARG A 91 -8.02 -0.98 -27.85
CA ARG A 91 -7.62 -0.19 -26.67
C ARG A 91 -6.75 -0.98 -25.70
N ALA A 92 -6.88 -2.30 -25.70
CA ALA A 92 -6.11 -3.21 -24.87
C ALA A 92 -4.95 -3.83 -25.65
N GLU A 93 -3.73 -3.65 -25.14
CA GLU A 93 -2.47 -4.09 -25.72
C GLU A 93 -1.61 -4.80 -24.68
N THR A 94 -0.74 -5.71 -25.09
CA THR A 94 0.19 -6.42 -24.20
C THR A 94 1.62 -6.29 -24.73
N PHE A 95 2.59 -6.92 -24.06
CA PHE A 95 4.02 -6.83 -24.39
C PHE A 95 4.58 -8.23 -24.76
N PRO A 96 4.34 -8.74 -25.99
CA PRO A 96 4.76 -10.07 -26.40
C PRO A 96 6.26 -10.34 -26.21
N GLU A 97 7.09 -9.31 -26.38
CA GLU A 97 8.54 -9.40 -26.23
C GLU A 97 8.98 -9.68 -24.78
N GLU A 98 8.10 -9.43 -23.80
CA GLU A 98 8.37 -9.60 -22.38
C GLU A 98 7.72 -10.87 -21.78
N TYR A 99 6.97 -11.64 -22.59
CA TYR A 99 6.31 -12.87 -22.12
C TYR A 99 7.30 -13.91 -21.62
N GLU A 100 8.45 -14.07 -22.27
CA GLU A 100 9.51 -15.00 -21.86
C GLU A 100 10.11 -14.63 -20.49
N ARG A 101 9.98 -13.36 -20.09
CA ARG A 101 10.39 -12.85 -18.77
C ARG A 101 9.25 -12.90 -17.76
N GLY A 102 8.11 -13.48 -18.13
CA GLY A 102 6.93 -13.63 -17.27
C GLY A 102 6.12 -12.37 -17.08
N ASN A 103 6.30 -11.34 -17.92
CA ASN A 103 5.51 -10.12 -17.85
C ASN A 103 4.30 -10.22 -18.80
N PHE A 104 3.10 -10.20 -18.21
CA PHE A 104 1.83 -10.29 -18.93
C PHE A 104 0.95 -9.06 -18.64
N SER A 105 1.59 -7.94 -18.32
CA SER A 105 0.92 -6.67 -18.04
C SER A 105 0.12 -6.19 -19.26
N LEU A 106 -0.99 -5.52 -18.98
CA LEU A 106 -1.91 -5.00 -19.99
C LEU A 106 -1.80 -3.48 -20.06
N ARG A 107 -1.52 -2.93 -21.23
CA ARG A 107 -1.68 -1.50 -21.51
C ARG A 107 -3.11 -1.23 -22.00
N LEU A 108 -3.82 -0.36 -21.30
CA LEU A 108 -5.14 0.12 -21.70
C LEU A 108 -5.04 1.59 -22.10
N ILE A 109 -5.46 1.94 -23.32
CA ILE A 109 -5.37 3.28 -23.89
C ILE A 109 -6.74 3.93 -24.10
N ASN A 110 -6.74 5.25 -24.29
CA ASN A 110 -7.93 6.07 -24.49
C ASN A 110 -8.96 5.85 -23.36
N LEU A 111 -8.52 6.03 -22.12
CA LEU A 111 -9.32 5.75 -20.92
C LEU A 111 -10.59 6.61 -20.84
N ASN A 112 -11.65 6.04 -20.27
CA ASN A 112 -12.93 6.68 -20.02
C ASN A 112 -13.43 6.30 -18.61
N TYR A 113 -14.53 6.92 -18.15
CA TYR A 113 -15.06 6.67 -16.80
C TYR A 113 -15.56 5.24 -16.56
N THR A 114 -15.97 4.51 -17.60
CA THR A 114 -16.45 3.14 -17.47
C THR A 114 -15.33 2.13 -17.34
N ASP A 115 -14.08 2.51 -17.61
CA ASP A 115 -12.93 1.64 -17.35
C ASP A 115 -12.51 1.64 -15.87
N ALA A 116 -13.04 2.52 -15.03
CA ALA A 116 -12.76 2.50 -13.60
C ALA A 116 -13.35 1.23 -12.97
N GLY A 117 -12.57 0.54 -12.14
CA GLY A 117 -13.01 -0.71 -11.53
C GLY A 117 -11.87 -1.68 -11.25
N GLU A 118 -12.23 -2.93 -10.95
CA GLU A 118 -11.27 -4.01 -10.75
C GLU A 118 -11.02 -4.78 -12.05
N PHE A 119 -9.76 -5.12 -12.29
CA PHE A 119 -9.31 -6.00 -13.36
C PHE A 119 -8.62 -7.20 -12.74
N SER A 120 -8.97 -8.39 -13.21
CA SER A 120 -8.36 -9.66 -12.80
C SER A 120 -7.46 -10.19 -13.92
N CYS A 121 -6.27 -10.63 -13.55
CA CYS A 121 -5.35 -11.36 -14.42
C CYS A 121 -5.21 -12.79 -13.91
N PHE A 122 -5.61 -13.78 -14.72
CA PHE A 122 -5.46 -15.20 -14.42
C PHE A 122 -4.34 -15.79 -15.26
N ILE A 123 -3.22 -16.14 -14.63
CA ILE A 123 -2.11 -16.85 -15.27
C ILE A 123 -2.28 -18.34 -14.95
N THR A 124 -2.32 -19.17 -15.98
CA THR A 124 -2.27 -20.63 -15.86
C THR A 124 -1.04 -21.15 -16.57
N HIS A 125 -0.24 -21.96 -15.89
CA HIS A 125 0.94 -22.61 -16.44
C HIS A 125 0.96 -24.08 -16.00
N SER A 126 0.81 -25.00 -16.95
CA SER A 126 0.73 -26.44 -16.66
C SER A 126 -0.34 -26.78 -15.59
N SER A 127 0.08 -27.07 -14.36
CA SER A 127 -0.79 -27.41 -13.22
C SER A 127 -1.03 -26.25 -12.24
N ASP A 128 -0.28 -25.16 -12.40
CA ASP A 128 -0.26 -24.06 -11.44
C ASP A 128 -1.08 -22.89 -11.99
N SER A 129 -1.74 -22.19 -11.07
CA SER A 129 -2.53 -21.01 -11.41
C SER A 129 -2.29 -19.89 -10.41
N LYS A 130 -2.26 -18.66 -10.93
CA LYS A 130 -2.10 -17.44 -10.17
C LYS A 130 -3.17 -16.45 -10.61
N GLN A 131 -3.76 -15.75 -9.65
CA GLN A 131 -4.66 -14.64 -9.92
C GLN A 131 -4.12 -13.39 -9.23
N ASP A 132 -4.01 -12.31 -9.99
CA ASP A 132 -3.71 -10.97 -9.47
C ASP A 132 -4.89 -10.05 -9.79
N ASN A 133 -5.23 -9.15 -8.85
CA ASN A 133 -6.29 -8.16 -9.03
C ASN A 133 -5.69 -6.74 -8.97
N VAL A 134 -6.12 -5.90 -9.89
CA VAL A 134 -5.68 -4.50 -10.02
C VAL A 134 -6.91 -3.61 -10.01
N ARG A 135 -6.94 -2.60 -9.14
CA ARG A 135 -7.99 -1.57 -9.13
C ARG A 135 -7.53 -0.34 -9.88
N LEU A 136 -8.27 0.04 -10.92
CA LEU A 136 -8.05 1.24 -11.73
C LEU A 136 -8.98 2.36 -11.29
N PHE A 137 -8.39 3.50 -10.92
CA PHE A 137 -9.11 4.76 -10.70
C PHE A 137 -8.93 5.68 -11.90
N ILE A 138 -10.01 6.36 -12.30
CA ILE A 138 -10.00 7.30 -13.41
C ILE A 138 -10.24 8.71 -12.89
N ASN A 139 -9.24 9.56 -13.08
CA ASN A 139 -9.28 10.98 -12.74
C ASN A 139 -9.55 11.81 -14.01
N ASP A 140 -10.08 13.01 -13.83
CA ASP A 140 -10.20 13.94 -14.95
C ASP A 140 -8.83 14.57 -15.26
N SER A 141 -8.56 14.78 -16.55
CA SER A 141 -7.33 15.40 -17.04
C SER A 141 -7.39 16.93 -16.91
N THR A 142 -8.21 17.48 -16.01
CA THR A 142 -8.25 18.91 -15.79
C THR A 142 -6.82 19.35 -15.52
N ALA A 143 -6.27 20.15 -16.43
CA ALA A 143 -5.08 20.93 -16.17
C ALA A 143 -5.47 21.92 -15.07
N GLU A 144 -5.52 21.44 -13.84
CA GLU A 144 -5.99 22.20 -12.70
C GLU A 144 -4.85 23.10 -12.28
N LYS A 145 -4.83 24.28 -12.88
CA LYS A 145 -4.30 25.47 -12.22
C LYS A 145 -5.36 25.92 -11.21
N ASP A 146 -5.60 25.15 -10.17
CA ASP A 146 -6.29 25.64 -8.97
C ASP A 146 -5.24 25.97 -7.90
N PRO A 147 -4.96 27.27 -7.64
CA PRO A 147 -4.17 27.69 -6.51
C PRO A 147 -5.05 27.64 -5.24
N GLY A 148 -5.38 26.43 -4.80
CA GLY A 148 -6.52 26.22 -3.89
C GLY A 148 -6.29 25.42 -2.62
N THR A 149 -5.07 24.95 -2.29
CA THR A 149 -4.75 24.44 -0.94
C THR A 149 -3.62 25.24 -0.29
N GLN A 150 -3.68 26.55 -0.46
CA GLN A 150 -2.84 27.48 0.27
C GLN A 150 -3.51 27.88 1.58
N SER A 151 -3.40 27.06 2.64
CA SER A 151 -3.41 27.51 4.06
C SER A 151 -3.73 26.38 5.07
N ASP A 152 -2.91 25.33 5.16
CA ASP A 152 -2.92 24.48 6.36
C ASP A 152 -1.52 24.25 6.95
N TRP A 153 -0.48 24.12 6.14
CA TRP A 153 0.89 23.98 6.67
C TRP A 153 1.34 25.20 7.49
N LYS A 154 0.90 26.42 7.14
CA LYS A 154 1.15 27.63 7.94
C LYS A 154 0.45 27.58 9.30
N LYS A 155 -0.75 26.99 9.36
CA LYS A 155 -1.49 26.79 10.62
C LYS A 155 -0.84 25.70 11.47
N ILE A 156 -0.44 24.58 10.85
CA ILE A 156 0.29 23.49 11.52
C ILE A 156 1.61 24.01 12.08
N LEU A 157 2.37 24.79 11.30
CA LEU A 157 3.61 25.42 11.74
C LEU A 157 3.37 26.35 12.94
N LEU A 158 2.31 27.17 12.90
CA LEU A 158 1.97 28.06 14.01
C LEU A 158 1.61 27.29 15.27
N ILE A 159 0.85 26.19 15.16
CA ILE A 159 0.49 25.33 16.29
C ILE A 159 1.74 24.70 16.90
N CYS A 160 2.64 24.14 16.08
CA CYS A 160 3.89 23.54 16.56
C CYS A 160 4.79 24.56 17.28
N VAL A 161 4.88 25.79 16.77
CA VAL A 161 5.66 26.85 17.42
C VAL A 161 5.04 27.22 18.77
N CYS A 162 3.73 27.42 18.83
CA CYS A 162 3.02 27.73 20.08
C CYS A 162 3.19 26.63 21.13
N THR A 163 3.06 25.35 20.76
CA THR A 163 3.21 24.23 21.71
C THR A 163 4.64 24.14 22.24
N ILE A 164 5.65 24.35 21.40
CA ILE A 164 7.06 24.36 21.82
C ILE A 164 7.32 25.47 22.84
N PHE A 165 6.86 26.71 22.59
CA PHE A 165 7.03 27.81 23.54
C PHE A 165 6.31 27.56 24.87
N ILE A 166 5.07 27.04 24.82
CA ILE A 166 4.29 26.69 26.01
C ILE A 166 4.98 25.61 26.86
N ILE A 167 5.74 24.70 26.26
CA ILE A 167 6.45 23.64 27.00
C ILE A 167 7.82 24.13 27.50
N LEU A 168 8.59 24.85 26.68
CA LEU A 168 9.94 25.27 27.02
C LEU A 168 9.96 26.32 28.14
N VAL A 169 9.05 27.29 28.12
CA VAL A 169 9.04 28.37 29.11
C VAL A 169 8.83 27.86 30.55
N PRO A 170 7.84 26.98 30.84
CA PRO A 170 7.68 26.37 32.17
C PRO A 170 8.83 25.47 32.58
N VAL A 171 9.45 24.73 31.64
CA VAL A 171 10.61 23.87 31.94
C VAL A 171 11.80 24.72 32.34
N ILE A 172 12.09 25.78 31.58
CA ILE A 172 13.17 26.73 31.88
C ILE A 172 12.89 27.45 33.21
N ALA A 173 11.66 27.92 33.43
CA ALA A 173 11.26 28.54 34.68
C ALA A 173 11.42 27.58 35.88
N CYS A 174 10.94 26.34 35.75
CA CYS A 174 11.13 25.29 36.76
C CYS A 174 12.61 25.04 37.04
N PHE A 175 13.44 24.95 36.00
CA PHE A 175 14.89 24.75 36.15
C PHE A 175 15.55 25.93 36.87
N ILE A 176 15.21 27.17 36.51
CA ILE A 176 15.72 28.39 37.16
C ILE A 176 15.26 28.43 38.63
N ILE A 177 13.99 28.14 38.91
CA ILE A 177 13.45 28.12 40.28
C ILE A 177 14.13 27.03 41.11
N ARG A 178 14.28 25.82 40.56
CA ARG A 178 14.98 24.70 41.23
C ARG A 178 16.44 25.05 41.51
N ARG A 179 17.14 25.66 40.54
CA ARG A 179 18.52 26.12 40.70
C ARG A 179 18.65 27.22 41.76
N LYS A 180 17.73 28.20 41.77
CA LYS A 180 17.68 29.25 42.81
C LYS A 180 17.42 28.68 44.20
N ARG A 181 16.50 27.71 44.33
CA ARG A 181 16.24 27.01 45.61
C ARG A 181 17.47 26.23 46.09
N ALA A 182 18.15 25.52 45.20
CA ALA A 182 19.37 24.77 45.51
C ALA A 182 20.53 25.69 45.96
N LEU A 183 20.69 26.85 45.32
CA LEU A 183 21.68 27.87 45.71
C LEU A 183 21.33 28.51 47.06
N ALA A 184 20.05 28.79 47.33
CA ALA A 184 19.60 29.32 48.62
C ALA A 184 19.83 28.33 49.77
N SER A 185 19.61 27.02 49.55
CA SER A 185 19.94 25.98 50.54
C SER A 185 21.44 25.83 50.76
N TYR A 186 22.27 26.05 49.74
CA TYR A 186 23.73 26.03 49.86
C TYR A 186 24.25 27.23 50.67
N ILE A 187 23.77 28.44 50.35
CA ILE A 187 24.17 29.68 51.04
C ILE A 187 23.66 29.69 52.50
N GLY A 188 22.42 29.23 52.75
CA GLY A 188 21.87 29.09 54.09
C GLY A 188 22.62 28.08 54.97
N GLY A 189 23.21 27.04 54.34
CA GLY A 189 24.07 26.07 55.02
C GLY A 189 25.47 26.61 55.36
N THR A 190 26.01 27.54 54.57
CA THR A 190 27.32 28.18 54.85
C THR A 190 27.28 29.30 55.89
N VAL A 191 26.11 29.86 56.22
CA VAL A 191 25.97 30.90 57.27
C VAL A 191 25.68 30.27 58.65
N ALA A 192 25.29 28.99 58.70
CA ALA A 192 24.92 28.28 59.93
C ALA A 192 26.07 27.43 60.55
N ASN A 193 27.30 27.54 60.03
CA ASN A 193 28.51 26.90 60.57
C ASN A 193 29.53 27.95 61.01
#